data_AF-A0A9W6RVB6-F1
#
_entry.id   AF-A0A9W6RVB6-F1
#
_cell.length_a   1.000
_cell.length_b   1.000
_cell.length_c   1.000
_cell.angle_alpha   90.00
_cell.angle_beta   90.00
_cell.angle_gamma   90.00
#
_symmetry.space_group_name_H-M   'P 1'
#
loop_
_entity.id
_entity.type
_entity.pdbx_description
1 polymer ?
#
loop_
_entity_poly.entity_id
_entity_poly.type
_entity_poly.pdbx_seq_one_letter_code
_entity_poly.pdbx_strand_id
1 'polypeptide(L)'
;MGGHIALWDENDVSFWRLSGSPPSMLGAGAMIRADDETGRYREVGLLDRETGLLVLRDREPGPGDTPVSQLVQLAPVGADEAKAESMRGDVTAAEWLGDVAFAAAARGEWLAIHRGSWAGPFTPVVVIELLQAADGAWLSAVRATPVPAGALFWSDHAVAPGAERQQVTAPASHKALGLGGALAISAFLEWGIHPLMLGMTFGPNPLGPWSEPAH
;
A
#
# COMPACT_ATOMS: atom_id res chain seq x y z
N MET A 1 -4.96 7.73 -6.18
CA MET A 1 -6.19 8.17 -5.47
C MET A 1 -6.93 9.21 -6.29
N GLY A 2 -8.18 8.96 -6.70
CA GLY A 2 -8.99 9.97 -7.42
C GLY A 2 -8.31 10.55 -8.67
N GLY A 3 -7.64 9.70 -9.47
CA GLY A 3 -6.87 10.14 -10.65
C GLY A 3 -5.53 10.82 -10.35
N HIS A 4 -5.10 10.89 -9.09
CA HIS A 4 -3.86 11.53 -8.67
C HIS A 4 -2.88 10.54 -8.04
N ILE A 5 -1.59 10.81 -8.19
CA ILE A 5 -0.48 10.06 -7.57
C ILE A 5 0.54 11.03 -6.99
N ALA A 6 1.07 10.67 -5.82
CA ALA A 6 2.26 11.30 -5.27
C ALA A 6 3.45 10.39 -5.54
N LEU A 7 4.56 10.99 -5.97
CA LEU A 7 5.81 10.30 -6.25
C LEU A 7 6.90 10.88 -5.36
N TRP A 8 7.61 10.00 -4.65
CA TRP A 8 8.70 10.36 -3.77
C TRP A 8 10.03 9.98 -4.40
N ASP A 9 10.98 10.90 -4.35
CA ASP A 9 12.39 10.60 -4.54
C ASP A 9 13.19 10.97 -3.28
N GLU A 10 14.51 10.89 -3.38
CA GLU A 10 15.43 11.19 -2.28
C GLU A 10 15.34 12.63 -1.75
N ASN A 11 14.79 13.56 -2.55
CA ASN A 11 14.78 14.98 -2.26
C ASN A 11 13.41 15.49 -1.83
N ASP A 12 12.33 15.08 -2.51
CA ASP A 12 10.99 15.61 -2.25
C ASP A 12 9.85 14.71 -2.75
N VAL A 13 8.62 15.11 -2.41
CA VAL A 13 7.38 14.60 -3.00
C VAL A 13 6.94 15.50 -4.15
N SER A 14 6.46 14.88 -5.24
CA SER A 14 5.82 15.57 -6.37
C SER A 14 4.44 15.00 -6.61
N PHE A 15 3.51 15.85 -7.09
CA PHE A 15 2.11 15.49 -7.29
C PHE A 15 1.74 15.54 -8.75
N TRP A 16 1.02 14.52 -9.18
CA TRP A 16 0.73 14.29 -10.59
C TRP A 16 -0.70 13.82 -10.78
N ARG A 17 -1.33 14.28 -11.86
CA ARG A 17 -2.60 13.78 -12.38
C ARG A 17 -2.33 12.73 -13.46
N LEU A 18 -3.01 11.60 -13.35
CA LEU A 18 -3.00 10.51 -14.33
C LEU A 18 -3.88 10.87 -15.53
N SER A 19 -3.37 10.67 -16.74
CA SER A 19 -4.22 10.67 -17.94
C SER A 19 -4.84 9.29 -18.13
N GLY A 20 -6.03 9.06 -17.55
CA GLY A 20 -6.79 7.81 -17.72
C GLY A 20 -6.74 6.88 -16.51
N SER A 21 -6.87 5.58 -16.75
CA SER A 21 -6.93 4.57 -15.69
C SER A 21 -5.58 4.44 -14.96
N PRO A 22 -5.60 4.14 -13.65
CA PRO A 22 -4.37 3.88 -12.92
C PRO A 22 -3.62 2.68 -13.55
N PRO A 23 -2.28 2.72 -13.60
CA PRO A 23 -1.49 1.62 -14.11
C PRO A 23 -1.75 0.34 -13.32
N SER A 24 -2.06 -0.74 -14.01
CA SER A 24 -2.37 -2.04 -13.39
C SER A 24 -1.19 -2.66 -12.65
N MET A 25 0.02 -2.16 -12.91
CA MET A 25 1.25 -2.65 -12.27
C MET A 25 1.43 -2.13 -10.83
N LEU A 26 0.81 -0.99 -10.48
CA LEU A 26 1.03 -0.35 -9.18
C LEU A 26 0.45 -1.17 -8.04
N GLY A 27 1.32 -1.61 -7.14
CA GLY A 27 1.00 -2.46 -5.99
C GLY A 27 0.76 -3.94 -6.35
N ALA A 28 0.82 -4.30 -7.64
CA ALA A 28 0.61 -5.67 -8.10
C ALA A 28 1.83 -6.57 -7.87
N GLY A 29 2.94 -6.03 -7.35
CA GLY A 29 4.19 -6.76 -7.14
C GLY A 29 4.95 -7.08 -8.43
N ALA A 30 4.50 -6.52 -9.55
CA ALA A 30 4.99 -6.79 -10.89
C ALA A 30 6.17 -5.88 -11.27
N MET A 31 6.38 -4.78 -10.55
CA MET A 31 7.37 -3.78 -10.91
C MET A 31 8.79 -4.09 -10.40
N ILE A 32 9.79 -3.45 -11.01
CA ILE A 32 11.14 -3.35 -10.44
C ILE A 32 11.05 -2.85 -8.99
N ARG A 33 11.92 -3.41 -8.15
CA ARG A 33 11.97 -3.17 -6.71
C ARG A 33 13.28 -2.49 -6.32
N ALA A 34 13.20 -1.61 -5.33
CA ALA A 34 14.37 -1.13 -4.59
C ALA A 34 14.26 -1.62 -3.15
N ASP A 35 15.26 -2.38 -2.72
CA ASP A 35 15.38 -2.84 -1.34
C ASP A 35 15.70 -1.65 -0.41
N ASP A 36 15.23 -1.73 0.82
CA ASP A 36 15.74 -0.92 1.93
C ASP A 36 16.64 -1.75 2.85
N GLU A 37 17.41 -1.07 3.69
CA GLU A 37 18.35 -1.69 4.63
C GLU A 37 17.65 -2.58 5.69
N THR A 38 16.32 -2.54 5.76
CA THR A 38 15.51 -3.28 6.74
C THR A 38 14.92 -4.58 6.16
N GLY A 39 15.30 -4.95 4.94
CA GLY A 39 14.81 -6.16 4.25
C GLY A 39 13.40 -5.99 3.69
N ARG A 40 12.92 -4.76 3.58
CA ARG A 40 11.70 -4.41 2.86
C ARG A 40 12.09 -3.95 1.47
N TYR A 41 11.10 -3.85 0.59
CA TYR A 41 11.28 -3.25 -0.70
C TYR A 41 10.08 -2.39 -1.08
N ARG A 42 10.31 -1.51 -2.04
CA ARG A 42 9.28 -0.67 -2.68
C ARG A 42 9.31 -0.88 -4.18
N GLU A 43 8.17 -0.68 -4.82
CA GLU A 43 8.11 -0.62 -6.28
C GLU A 43 8.59 0.74 -6.77
N VAL A 44 9.40 0.74 -7.84
CA VAL A 44 10.01 1.97 -8.38
C VAL A 44 9.72 2.13 -9.87
N GLY A 45 9.60 3.38 -10.29
CA GLY A 45 9.49 3.78 -11.70
C GLY A 45 10.48 4.89 -12.02
N LEU A 46 10.69 5.14 -13.31
CA LEU A 46 11.51 6.25 -13.79
C LEU A 46 10.59 7.37 -14.26
N LEU A 47 10.77 8.56 -13.72
CA LEU A 47 9.99 9.73 -14.10
C LEU A 47 10.89 10.73 -14.82
N ASP A 48 10.52 11.05 -16.06
CA ASP A 48 10.98 12.29 -16.69
C ASP A 48 10.09 13.44 -16.20
N ARG A 49 10.66 14.30 -15.37
CA ARG A 49 9.94 15.43 -14.77
C ARG A 49 9.61 16.54 -15.77
N GLU A 50 10.38 16.67 -16.85
CA GLU A 50 10.14 17.70 -17.86
C GLU A 50 8.94 17.32 -18.73
N THR A 51 8.89 16.07 -19.17
CA THR A 51 7.82 15.57 -20.04
C THR A 51 6.63 15.00 -19.27
N GLY A 52 6.78 14.70 -17.97
CA GLY A 52 5.78 14.01 -17.17
C GLY A 52 5.61 12.53 -17.55
N LEU A 53 6.59 11.93 -18.22
CA LEU A 53 6.52 10.53 -18.63
C LEU A 53 7.02 9.62 -17.49
N LEU A 54 6.11 8.83 -16.93
CA LEU A 54 6.42 7.78 -15.97
C LEU A 54 6.57 6.43 -16.68
N VAL A 55 7.74 5.82 -16.50
CA VAL A 55 8.07 4.49 -17.03
C VAL A 55 8.02 3.48 -15.89
N LEU A 56 7.09 2.54 -15.98
CA LEU A 56 6.98 1.38 -15.10
C LEU A 56 7.49 0.17 -15.85
N ARG A 57 8.30 -0.66 -15.21
CA ARG A 57 8.91 -1.84 -15.85
C ARG A 57 8.62 -3.08 -15.04
N ASP A 58 8.41 -4.20 -15.73
CA ASP A 58 8.31 -5.49 -15.09
C ASP A 58 9.60 -5.83 -14.33
N ARG A 59 9.42 -6.55 -13.23
CA ARG A 59 10.50 -7.12 -12.42
C ARG A 59 11.31 -8.14 -13.21
N GLU A 60 10.61 -9.04 -13.90
CA GLU A 60 11.20 -10.12 -14.67
C GLU A 60 11.13 -9.78 -16.17
N PRO A 61 12.10 -10.21 -16.98
CA PRO A 61 12.01 -10.07 -18.43
C PRO A 61 10.77 -10.78 -18.97
N GLY A 62 10.08 -10.16 -19.93
CA GLY A 62 8.99 -10.81 -20.64
C GLY A 62 9.47 -11.94 -21.57
N PRO A 63 8.55 -12.62 -22.27
CA PRO A 63 8.90 -13.62 -23.27
C PRO A 63 9.93 -13.08 -24.27
N GLY A 64 11.05 -13.81 -24.45
CA GLY A 64 12.13 -13.38 -25.33
C GLY A 64 13.06 -12.31 -24.74
N ASP A 65 13.13 -12.20 -23.40
CA ASP A 65 14.06 -11.32 -22.67
C ASP A 65 13.81 -9.81 -22.92
N THR A 66 12.61 -9.47 -23.37
CA THR A 66 12.21 -8.08 -23.60
C THR A 66 11.54 -7.52 -22.34
N PRO A 67 12.03 -6.43 -21.75
CA PRO A 67 11.38 -5.81 -20.61
C PRO A 67 10.00 -5.28 -21.01
N VAL A 68 8.94 -5.77 -20.37
CA VAL A 68 7.63 -5.17 -20.51
C VAL A 68 7.65 -3.83 -19.77
N SER A 69 7.27 -2.77 -20.45
CA SER A 69 7.24 -1.42 -19.89
C SER A 69 5.86 -0.80 -20.13
N GLN A 70 5.29 -0.22 -19.08
CA GLN A 70 4.11 0.63 -19.19
C GLN A 70 4.55 2.09 -19.14
N LEU A 71 4.18 2.83 -20.18
CA LEU A 71 4.38 4.27 -20.28
C LEU A 71 3.12 4.99 -19.82
N VAL A 72 3.27 5.89 -18.86
CA VAL A 72 2.15 6.59 -18.22
C VAL A 72 2.41 8.08 -18.34
N GLN A 73 1.56 8.78 -19.07
CA GLN A 73 1.64 10.23 -19.15
C GLN A 73 1.02 10.85 -17.89
N LEU A 74 1.77 11.74 -17.27
CA LEU A 74 1.38 12.49 -16.09
C LEU A 74 1.33 13.99 -16.41
N ALA A 75 0.41 14.69 -15.75
CA ALA A 75 0.38 16.14 -15.72
C ALA A 75 0.75 16.64 -14.31
N PRO A 76 1.72 17.56 -14.17
CA PRO A 76 2.08 18.09 -12.86
C PRO A 76 0.92 18.88 -12.27
N VAL A 77 0.74 18.78 -10.96
CA VAL A 77 -0.34 19.45 -10.23
C VAL A 77 0.17 19.96 -8.89
N GLY A 78 -0.43 21.04 -8.37
CA GLY A 78 -0.11 21.54 -7.04
C GLY A 78 -0.57 20.58 -5.95
N ALA A 79 0.14 20.55 -4.81
CA ALA A 79 -0.20 19.67 -3.68
C ALA A 79 -1.63 19.91 -3.14
N ASP A 80 -2.05 21.17 -3.02
CA ASP A 80 -3.36 21.53 -2.49
C ASP A 80 -4.49 21.11 -3.44
N GLU A 81 -4.30 21.33 -4.75
CA GLU A 81 -5.23 20.87 -5.79
C GLU A 81 -5.33 19.34 -5.79
N ALA A 82 -4.20 18.63 -5.77
CA ALA A 82 -4.18 17.18 -5.77
C ALA A 82 -4.89 16.58 -4.55
N LYS A 83 -4.68 17.14 -3.35
CA LYS A 83 -5.37 16.70 -2.13
C LYS A 83 -6.87 16.99 -2.20
N ALA A 84 -7.25 18.21 -2.56
CA ALA A 84 -8.66 18.60 -2.64
C ALA A 84 -9.46 17.73 -3.62
N GLU A 85 -8.86 17.36 -4.76
CA GLU A 85 -9.52 16.53 -5.78
C GLU A 85 -9.52 15.03 -5.44
N SER A 86 -8.56 14.55 -4.66
CA SER A 86 -8.45 13.12 -4.31
C SER A 86 -9.27 12.70 -3.08
N MET A 87 -9.75 13.65 -2.26
CA MET A 87 -10.61 13.40 -1.09
C MET A 87 -11.94 12.68 -1.41
N ARG A 88 -12.41 12.72 -2.66
CA ARG A 88 -13.64 11.99 -3.07
C ARG A 88 -13.41 10.49 -3.29
N GLY A 89 -12.17 10.02 -3.15
CA GLY A 89 -11.73 8.67 -3.54
C GLY A 89 -11.41 7.72 -2.39
N ASP A 90 -11.76 8.03 -1.14
CA ASP A 90 -11.33 7.24 0.03
C ASP A 90 -11.83 5.78 0.01
N VAL A 91 -13.02 5.53 -0.55
CA VAL A 91 -13.53 4.15 -0.72
C VAL A 91 -12.70 3.39 -1.77
N THR A 92 -12.48 4.00 -2.93
CA THR A 92 -11.65 3.41 -3.99
C THR A 92 -10.19 3.22 -3.55
N ALA A 93 -9.69 4.10 -2.69
CA ALA A 93 -8.39 3.99 -2.03
C ALA A 93 -8.31 2.74 -1.14
N ALA A 94 -9.33 2.55 -0.29
CA ALA A 94 -9.43 1.39 0.59
C ALA A 94 -9.53 0.07 -0.19
N GLU A 95 -10.37 0.04 -1.23
CA GLU A 95 -10.51 -1.13 -2.12
C GLU A 95 -9.19 -1.48 -2.79
N TRP A 96 -8.52 -0.49 -3.40
CA TRP A 96 -7.23 -0.70 -4.05
C TRP A 96 -6.15 -1.18 -3.07
N LEU A 97 -6.06 -0.61 -1.86
CA LEU A 97 -5.12 -1.12 -0.84
C LEU A 97 -5.43 -2.55 -0.41
N GLY A 98 -6.72 -2.93 -0.40
CA GLY A 98 -7.16 -4.30 -0.20
C GLY A 98 -6.66 -5.25 -1.30
N ASP A 99 -6.79 -4.85 -2.56
CA ASP A 99 -6.29 -5.61 -3.71
C ASP A 99 -4.76 -5.76 -3.66
N VAL A 100 -4.04 -4.71 -3.27
CA VAL A 100 -2.58 -4.73 -3.08
C VAL A 100 -2.19 -5.69 -1.96
N ALA A 101 -2.93 -5.69 -0.85
CA ALA A 101 -2.69 -6.61 0.26
C ALA A 101 -2.95 -8.07 -0.15
N PHE A 102 -4.00 -8.33 -0.93
CA PHE A 102 -4.26 -9.65 -1.49
C PHE A 102 -3.14 -10.11 -2.43
N ALA A 103 -2.70 -9.24 -3.34
CA ALA A 103 -1.60 -9.55 -4.25
C ALA A 103 -0.30 -9.86 -3.48
N ALA A 104 0.01 -9.10 -2.43
CA ALA A 104 1.15 -9.36 -1.55
C ALA A 104 1.03 -10.73 -0.86
N ALA A 105 -0.12 -11.04 -0.26
CA ALA A 105 -0.36 -12.32 0.40
C ALA A 105 -0.19 -13.52 -0.55
N ALA A 106 -0.68 -13.40 -1.79
CA ALA A 106 -0.53 -14.43 -2.83
C ALA A 106 0.93 -14.71 -3.22
N ARG A 107 1.84 -13.74 -3.00
CA ARG A 107 3.28 -13.88 -3.22
C ARG A 107 4.05 -14.27 -1.96
N GLY A 108 3.38 -14.44 -0.83
CA GLY A 108 4.04 -14.69 0.46
C GLY A 108 4.74 -13.44 0.98
N GLU A 109 4.11 -12.29 0.81
CA GLU A 109 4.61 -10.99 1.24
C GLU A 109 3.59 -10.36 2.20
N TRP A 110 4.06 -9.51 3.11
CA TRP A 110 3.20 -8.59 3.86
C TRP A 110 3.25 -7.20 3.22
N LEU A 111 2.23 -6.38 3.48
CA LEU A 111 2.14 -4.99 3.03
C LEU A 111 2.24 -4.06 4.24
N ALA A 112 3.17 -3.10 4.22
CA ALA A 112 3.20 -1.98 5.15
C ALA A 112 2.86 -0.68 4.43
N ILE A 113 1.86 0.02 4.97
CA ILE A 113 1.39 1.32 4.52
C ILE A 113 1.87 2.33 5.55
N HIS A 114 2.48 3.42 5.11
CA HIS A 114 3.05 4.44 5.99
C HIS A 114 2.97 5.81 5.34
N ARG A 115 3.34 6.87 6.05
CA ARG A 115 3.58 8.17 5.42
C ARG A 115 4.68 8.01 4.36
N GLY A 116 4.41 8.44 3.13
CA GLY A 116 5.34 8.34 2.03
C GLY A 116 6.64 9.09 2.31
N SER A 117 7.75 8.40 2.07
CA SER A 117 9.12 8.88 2.24
C SER A 117 10.06 7.94 1.49
N TRP A 118 11.18 8.47 0.99
CA TRP A 118 12.24 7.65 0.42
C TRP A 118 12.98 6.84 1.49
N ALA A 119 13.40 7.47 2.60
CA ALA A 119 14.26 6.86 3.61
C ALA A 119 13.62 6.71 5.01
N GLY A 120 12.32 7.03 5.16
CA GLY A 120 11.63 7.04 6.45
C GLY A 120 11.63 8.42 7.15
N PRO A 121 11.22 8.50 8.43
CA PRO A 121 10.70 7.41 9.25
C PRO A 121 9.36 6.90 8.72
N PHE A 122 9.11 5.59 8.88
CA PHE A 122 7.89 4.93 8.39
C PHE A 122 6.79 4.83 9.44
N THR A 123 6.88 5.54 10.56
CA THR A 123 5.80 5.64 11.56
C THR A 123 5.07 6.98 11.36
N PRO A 124 3.73 7.00 11.38
CA PRO A 124 2.83 5.89 11.69
C PRO A 124 2.72 4.88 10.53
N VAL A 125 2.44 3.62 10.88
CA VAL A 125 2.39 2.47 9.96
C VAL A 125 1.16 1.60 10.22
N VAL A 126 0.59 1.08 9.15
CA VAL A 126 -0.36 -0.04 9.18
C VAL A 126 0.24 -1.20 8.39
N VAL A 127 0.35 -2.37 9.03
CA VAL A 127 0.83 -3.60 8.39
C VAL A 127 -0.36 -4.54 8.19
N ILE A 128 -0.53 -5.01 6.96
CA ILE A 128 -1.45 -6.07 6.59
C ILE A 128 -0.62 -7.32 6.28
N GLU A 129 -0.85 -8.39 7.03
CA GLU A 129 -0.10 -9.64 6.91
C GLU A 129 -1.00 -10.85 7.09
N LEU A 130 -0.48 -12.01 6.70
CA LEU A 130 -1.09 -13.29 7.03
C LEU A 130 -0.31 -13.96 8.15
N LEU A 131 -1.06 -14.50 9.12
CA LEU A 131 -0.54 -15.27 10.25
C LEU A 131 -1.11 -16.69 10.18
N GLN A 132 -0.50 -17.60 10.94
CA GLN A 132 -1.05 -18.93 11.17
C GLN A 132 -1.42 -19.09 12.64
N ALA A 133 -2.66 -19.52 12.89
CA ALA A 133 -3.13 -19.91 14.22
C ALA A 133 -2.49 -21.23 14.66
N ALA A 134 -2.59 -21.56 15.95
CA ALA A 134 -2.00 -22.78 16.51
C ALA A 134 -2.57 -24.08 15.92
N ASP A 135 -3.80 -24.03 15.39
CA ASP A 135 -4.47 -25.13 14.69
C ASP A 135 -4.12 -25.21 13.20
N GLY A 136 -3.23 -24.34 12.72
CA GLY A 136 -2.81 -24.27 11.32
C GLY A 136 -3.69 -23.39 10.44
N ALA A 137 -4.77 -22.79 10.96
CA ALA A 137 -5.65 -21.93 10.18
C ALA A 137 -4.98 -20.60 9.81
N TRP A 138 -5.20 -20.13 8.60
CA TRP A 138 -4.70 -18.83 8.14
C TRP A 138 -5.58 -17.69 8.67
N LEU A 139 -4.93 -16.65 9.19
CA LEU A 139 -5.56 -15.43 9.67
C LEU A 139 -5.04 -14.23 8.87
N SER A 140 -5.93 -13.32 8.50
CA SER A 140 -5.54 -11.96 8.10
C SER A 140 -5.38 -11.12 9.36
N ALA A 141 -4.26 -10.41 9.47
CA ALA A 141 -3.96 -9.52 10.57
C ALA A 141 -3.67 -8.10 10.04
N VAL A 142 -4.31 -7.12 10.66
CA VAL A 142 -4.10 -5.70 10.37
C VAL A 142 -3.62 -5.04 11.65
N ARG A 143 -2.42 -4.47 11.61
CA ARG A 143 -1.72 -3.95 12.78
C ARG A 143 -1.34 -2.48 12.57
N ALA A 144 -1.82 -1.62 13.44
CA ALA A 144 -1.51 -0.19 13.44
C ALA A 144 -0.52 0.16 14.56
N THR A 145 0.46 1.00 14.22
CA THR A 145 1.40 1.61 15.16
C THR A 145 1.58 3.10 14.79
N PRO A 146 1.20 4.06 15.65
CA PRO A 146 0.63 3.91 16.98
C PRO A 146 -0.83 3.39 16.94
N VAL A 147 -1.53 3.35 18.08
CA VAL A 147 -2.98 3.06 18.11
C VAL A 147 -3.77 4.26 17.54
N PRO A 148 -4.69 4.06 16.58
CA PRO A 148 -5.55 5.13 16.05
C PRO A 148 -6.79 5.35 16.94
N ALA A 149 -6.60 6.00 18.10
CA ALA A 149 -7.57 6.01 19.20
C ALA A 149 -8.95 6.64 18.88
N GLY A 150 -9.07 7.57 17.92
CA GLY A 150 -10.35 8.15 17.50
C GLY A 150 -11.02 7.47 16.30
N ALA A 151 -10.35 6.47 15.69
CA ALA A 151 -10.90 5.76 14.55
C ALA A 151 -11.97 4.73 15.00
N LEU A 152 -13.25 4.97 14.68
CA LEU A 152 -14.38 4.15 15.12
C LEU A 152 -14.18 2.64 14.89
N PHE A 153 -13.70 2.27 13.69
CA PHE A 153 -13.44 0.87 13.33
C PHE A 153 -12.35 0.20 14.18
N TRP A 154 -11.44 0.98 14.75
CA TRP A 154 -10.39 0.48 15.63
C TRP A 154 -10.84 0.50 17.10
N SER A 155 -11.66 1.48 17.51
CA SER A 155 -12.16 1.59 18.89
C SER A 155 -13.09 0.45 19.32
N ASP A 156 -13.74 -0.23 18.35
CA ASP A 156 -14.60 -1.39 18.62
C ASP A 156 -13.80 -2.63 19.08
N HIS A 157 -12.48 -2.61 18.92
CA HIS A 157 -11.58 -3.67 19.38
C HIS A 157 -10.85 -3.20 20.65
N ALA A 158 -11.00 -3.94 21.75
CA ALA A 158 -10.41 -3.57 23.04
C ALA A 158 -8.87 -3.44 22.94
N VAL A 159 -8.36 -2.28 23.35
CA VAL A 159 -6.92 -2.01 23.47
C VAL A 159 -6.60 -1.77 24.94
N ALA A 160 -5.54 -2.39 25.45
CA ALA A 160 -5.07 -2.10 26.79
C ALA A 160 -4.70 -0.61 26.90
N PRO A 161 -5.06 0.09 27.99
CA PRO A 161 -4.64 1.48 28.20
C PRO A 161 -3.13 1.63 28.05
N GLY A 162 -2.69 2.57 27.20
CA GLY A 162 -1.27 2.82 26.96
C GLY A 162 -0.59 1.88 25.95
N ALA A 163 -1.33 1.01 25.24
CA ALA A 163 -0.72 0.20 24.19
C ALA A 163 -0.16 1.08 23.06
N GLU A 164 1.05 0.75 22.61
CA GLU A 164 1.71 1.44 21.49
C GLU A 164 1.22 0.96 20.12
N ARG A 165 0.55 -0.20 20.06
CA ARG A 165 0.05 -0.80 18.82
C ARG A 165 -1.25 -1.54 19.06
N GLN A 166 -2.05 -1.67 18.00
CA GLN A 166 -3.28 -2.45 17.99
C GLN A 166 -3.28 -3.41 16.82
N GLN A 167 -3.84 -4.61 17.00
CA GLN A 167 -3.99 -5.61 15.96
C GLN A 167 -5.43 -6.13 15.91
N VAL A 168 -5.99 -6.19 14.71
CA VAL A 168 -7.28 -6.83 14.42
C VAL A 168 -7.01 -8.07 13.58
N THR A 169 -7.63 -9.19 13.92
CA THR A 169 -7.48 -10.45 13.16
C THR A 169 -8.84 -10.99 12.74
N ALA A 170 -8.85 -11.66 11.58
CA ALA A 170 -9.99 -12.39 11.05
C ALA A 170 -9.49 -13.63 10.29
N PRO A 171 -10.35 -14.64 10.07
CA PRO A 171 -10.02 -15.73 9.15
C PRO A 171 -9.56 -15.19 7.78
N ALA A 172 -8.47 -15.74 7.25
CA ALA A 172 -7.92 -15.29 5.98
C ALA A 172 -8.94 -15.54 4.85
N SER A 173 -9.26 -14.48 4.12
CA SER A 173 -10.13 -14.48 2.96
C SER A 173 -9.82 -13.23 2.14
N HIS A 174 -10.20 -13.22 0.86
CA HIS A 174 -10.09 -12.02 0.05
C HIS A 174 -10.85 -10.85 0.70
N LYS A 175 -12.03 -11.12 1.27
CA LYS A 175 -12.83 -10.13 2.01
C LYS A 175 -12.09 -9.56 3.24
N ALA A 176 -11.41 -10.39 4.02
CA ALA A 176 -10.68 -9.94 5.20
C ALA A 176 -9.46 -9.07 4.83
N LEU A 177 -8.73 -9.45 3.79
CA LEU A 177 -7.62 -8.64 3.25
C LEU A 177 -8.14 -7.31 2.67
N GLY A 178 -9.27 -7.33 1.97
CA GLY A 178 -9.98 -6.15 1.50
C GLY A 178 -10.35 -5.18 2.62
N LEU A 179 -10.87 -5.69 3.74
CA LEU A 179 -11.15 -4.89 4.93
C LEU A 179 -9.89 -4.24 5.53
N GLY A 180 -8.72 -4.86 5.35
CA GLY A 180 -7.44 -4.29 5.76
C GLY A 180 -7.14 -2.94 5.12
N GLY A 181 -7.51 -2.75 3.84
CA GLY A 181 -7.38 -1.46 3.17
C GLY A 181 -8.25 -0.37 3.81
N ALA A 182 -9.49 -0.70 4.18
CA ALA A 182 -10.39 0.23 4.88
C ALA A 182 -9.89 0.58 6.29
N LEU A 183 -9.39 -0.41 7.03
CA LEU A 183 -8.78 -0.20 8.35
C LEU A 183 -7.54 0.69 8.26
N ALA A 184 -6.71 0.50 7.22
CA ALA A 184 -5.55 1.34 6.98
C ALA A 184 -5.94 2.80 6.71
N ILE A 185 -6.86 3.05 5.76
CA ILE A 185 -7.35 4.40 5.46
C ILE A 185 -7.93 5.07 6.70
N SER A 186 -8.76 4.36 7.46
CA SER A 186 -9.36 4.85 8.71
C SER A 186 -8.28 5.28 9.72
N ALA A 187 -7.23 4.49 9.90
CA ALA A 187 -6.12 4.84 10.80
C ALA A 187 -5.35 6.09 10.34
N PHE A 188 -5.04 6.19 9.04
CA PHE A 188 -4.31 7.35 8.52
C PHE A 188 -5.11 8.65 8.57
N LEU A 189 -6.43 8.58 8.29
CA LEU A 189 -7.31 9.74 8.43
C LEU A 189 -7.36 10.23 9.88
N GLU A 190 -7.43 9.31 10.86
CA GLU A 190 -7.37 9.65 12.29
C GLU A 190 -6.04 10.32 12.67
N TRP A 191 -4.92 9.89 12.10
CA TRP A 191 -3.62 10.55 12.29
C TRP A 191 -3.45 11.85 11.50
N GLY A 192 -4.48 12.32 10.80
CA GLY A 192 -4.45 13.54 9.98
C GLY A 192 -3.57 13.40 8.73
N ILE A 193 -3.36 12.17 8.24
CA ILE A 193 -2.55 11.88 7.06
C ILE A 193 -3.49 11.61 5.88
N HIS A 194 -3.38 12.46 4.86
CA HIS A 194 -4.15 12.34 3.65
C HIS A 194 -3.76 11.07 2.86
N PRO A 195 -4.71 10.30 2.28
CA PRO A 195 -4.39 9.04 1.58
C PRO A 195 -3.42 9.18 0.39
N LEU A 196 -3.43 10.32 -0.29
CA LEU A 196 -2.44 10.66 -1.33
C LEU A 196 -0.99 10.76 -0.80
N MET A 197 -0.81 10.91 0.51
CA MET A 197 0.50 11.00 1.16
C MET A 197 1.02 9.64 1.66
N LEU A 198 0.36 8.55 1.28
CA LEU A 198 0.75 7.20 1.71
C LEU A 198 1.79 6.62 0.76
N GLY A 199 2.80 6.00 1.35
CA GLY A 199 3.74 5.12 0.69
C GLY A 199 3.48 3.66 1.08
N MET A 200 4.00 2.75 0.27
CA MET A 200 3.89 1.32 0.50
C MET A 200 5.28 0.69 0.44
N THR A 201 5.53 -0.19 1.40
CA THR A 201 6.66 -1.12 1.38
C THR A 201 6.12 -2.52 1.61
N PHE A 202 6.87 -3.50 1.15
CA PHE A 202 6.53 -4.89 1.26
C PHE A 202 7.71 -5.65 1.84
N GLY A 203 7.46 -6.81 2.44
CA GLY A 203 8.53 -7.69 2.88
C GLY A 203 8.09 -9.14 2.90
N PRO A 204 9.05 -10.06 3.01
CA PRO A 204 8.76 -11.49 2.97
C PRO A 204 7.92 -11.90 4.19
N ASN A 205 6.88 -12.69 3.94
CA ASN A 205 6.16 -13.42 4.97
C ASN A 205 6.85 -14.79 5.16
N PRO A 206 7.40 -15.10 6.35
CA PRO A 206 8.09 -16.36 6.60
C PRO A 206 7.21 -17.60 6.44
N LEU A 207 5.88 -17.44 6.45
CA LEU A 207 4.91 -18.53 6.25
C LEU A 207 4.71 -18.88 4.76
N GLY A 208 5.25 -18.09 3.84
CA GLY A 208 5.13 -18.31 2.40
C GLY A 208 3.81 -17.83 1.80
N PRO A 209 3.56 -18.13 0.51
CA PRO A 209 2.38 -17.67 -0.21
C PRO A 209 1.10 -18.35 0.27
N TRP A 210 0.00 -17.60 0.23
CA TRP A 210 -1.34 -18.09 0.54
C TRP A 210 -2.23 -18.08 -0.70
N SER A 211 -3.07 -19.09 -0.81
CA SER A 211 -4.19 -19.13 -1.76
C SER A 211 -5.50 -19.35 -1.01
N GLU A 212 -6.54 -18.68 -1.47
CA GLU A 212 -7.87 -18.88 -0.93
C GLU A 212 -8.36 -20.31 -1.25
N PRO A 213 -8.86 -21.08 -0.26
CA PRO A 213 -9.40 -22.40 -0.51
C PRO A 213 -10.57 -22.31 -1.51
N ALA A 214 -10.61 -23.22 -2.49
CA ALA A 214 -11.77 -23.35 -3.37
C ALA A 214 -12.98 -23.81 -2.53
N HIS A 215 -14.07 -23.04 -2.57
CA HIS A 215 -15.34 -23.37 -1.94
C HIS A 215 -16.16 -24.37 -2.76
#